data_AF-A0A6P5RS53-F1
#
_entry.id   AF-A0A6P5RS53-F1
#
_cell.length_a   1.000
_cell.length_b   1.000
_cell.length_c   1.000
_cell.angle_alpha   90.00
_cell.angle_beta   90.00
_cell.angle_gamma   90.00
#
_symmetry.space_group_name_H-M   'P 1'
#
loop_
_entity.id
_entity.type
_entity.pdbx_description
1 polymer ?
#
loop_
_entity_poly.entity_id
_entity_poly.type
_entity_poly.pdbx_seq_one_letter_code
_entity_poly.pdbx_strand_id
1 'polypeptide(L)'
;MGKARSVGIGMDYSATSKSALRWAVDNLIQEGDRIILIHVEPPKATNTRKQLFEDTGSPLIPLEEFVETNVSKQYGLTSDPEVLDILDTVSRTKGVCMLLISSFLL
;
A
#
# COMPACT_ATOMS: atom_id res chain seq x y z
N MET A 1 12.27 0.33 -25.31
CA MET A 1 11.24 0.24 -24.26
C MET A 1 11.95 0.22 -22.93
N GLY A 2 11.87 1.33 -22.17
CA GLY A 2 12.54 1.44 -20.87
C GLY A 2 11.99 0.41 -19.89
N LYS A 3 12.87 -0.18 -19.08
CA LYS A 3 12.52 -1.21 -18.09
C LYS A 3 11.49 -0.64 -17.11
N ALA A 4 10.32 -1.28 -16.98
CA ALA A 4 9.33 -0.92 -15.97
C ALA A 4 10.00 -0.97 -14.58
N ARG A 5 10.11 0.19 -13.93
CA ARG A 5 10.73 0.34 -12.62
C ARG A 5 9.70 0.06 -11.54
N SER A 6 10.13 -0.64 -10.50
CA SER A 6 9.29 -0.91 -9.32
C SER A 6 9.73 0.02 -8.18
N VAL A 7 8.78 0.75 -7.60
CA VAL A 7 9.00 1.70 -6.51
C VAL A 7 8.27 1.19 -5.27
N GLY A 8 9.02 0.84 -4.23
CA GLY A 8 8.47 0.48 -2.93
C GLY A 8 8.32 1.70 -2.02
N ILE A 9 7.15 1.89 -1.41
CA ILE A 9 6.84 3.00 -0.50
C ILE A 9 6.35 2.43 0.83
N GLY A 10 7.13 2.57 1.89
CA GLY A 10 6.70 2.22 3.24
C GLY A 10 5.77 3.28 3.83
N MET A 11 4.66 2.87 4.44
CA MET A 11 3.73 3.79 5.09
C MET A 11 3.15 3.23 6.39
N ASP A 12 3.02 4.09 7.39
CA ASP A 12 2.44 3.81 8.71
C ASP A 12 1.11 4.55 8.95
N TYR A 13 0.47 5.05 7.87
CA TYR A 13 -0.71 5.94 7.89
C TYR A 13 -0.57 7.24 8.71
N SER A 14 0.63 7.60 9.17
CA SER A 14 0.87 8.91 9.78
C SER A 14 0.68 10.04 8.75
N ALA A 15 0.34 11.24 9.23
CA ALA A 15 0.17 12.42 8.37
C ALA A 15 1.42 12.68 7.51
N THR A 16 2.61 12.50 8.08
CA THR A 16 3.89 12.63 7.38
C THR A 16 4.07 11.60 6.27
N SER A 17 3.70 10.34 6.52
CA SER A 17 3.78 9.28 5.51
C SER A 17 2.82 9.50 4.35
N LYS A 18 1.62 10.04 4.60
CA LYS A 18 0.67 10.41 3.53
C LYS A 18 1.20 11.56 2.66
N SER A 19 1.82 12.57 3.27
CA SER A 19 2.46 13.65 2.51
C SER A 19 3.62 13.13 1.66
N ALA A 20 4.42 12.21 2.19
CA ALA A 20 5.51 11.56 1.44
C ALA A 20 4.98 10.74 0.26
N LEU A 21 3.87 10.01 0.44
CA LEU A 21 3.20 9.27 -0.62
C LEU A 21 2.75 10.19 -1.76
N ARG A 22 2.07 11.31 -1.45
CA ARG A 22 1.71 12.32 -2.46
C ARG A 22 2.92 12.83 -3.21
N TRP A 23 3.96 13.23 -2.48
CA TRP A 23 5.18 13.74 -3.10
C TRP A 23 5.81 12.70 -4.04
N ALA A 24 5.90 11.43 -3.62
CA ALA A 24 6.46 10.36 -4.42
C ALA A 24 5.61 10.12 -5.68
N VAL A 25 4.30 10.06 -5.52
CA VAL A 25 3.35 9.93 -6.63
C VAL A 25 3.53 11.04 -7.67
N ASP A 26 3.66 12.30 -7.24
CA ASP A 26 3.70 13.45 -8.14
C ASP A 26 5.07 13.60 -8.81
N ASN A 27 6.15 13.35 -8.07
CA ASN A 27 7.51 13.70 -8.49
C ASN A 27 8.35 12.49 -8.92
N LEU A 28 8.11 11.32 -8.32
CA LEU A 28 8.93 10.14 -8.54
C LEU A 28 8.31 9.20 -9.57
N ILE A 29 7.00 8.94 -9.49
CA ILE A 29 6.33 7.92 -10.31
C ILE A 29 6.08 8.40 -11.74
N GLN A 30 6.40 7.55 -12.72
CA GLN A 30 6.14 7.78 -14.14
C GLN A 30 5.13 6.77 -14.70
N GLU A 31 4.65 7.03 -15.92
CA GLU A 31 3.73 6.14 -16.62
C GLU A 31 4.39 4.78 -16.88
N GLY A 32 3.68 3.69 -16.55
CA GLY A 32 4.18 2.32 -16.68
C GLY A 32 5.07 1.82 -15.52
N ASP A 33 5.25 2.63 -14.48
CA ASP A 33 5.91 2.20 -13.24
C ASP A 33 5.01 1.24 -12.44
N ARG A 34 5.62 0.43 -11.57
CA ARG A 34 4.92 -0.37 -10.57
C ARG A 34 5.14 0.23 -9.18
N ILE A 35 4.06 0.49 -8.43
CA ILE A 35 4.16 0.95 -7.04
C ILE A 35 3.86 -0.22 -6.11
N ILE A 36 4.69 -0.38 -5.08
CA ILE A 36 4.47 -1.36 -4.02
C ILE A 36 4.34 -0.58 -2.72
N LEU A 37 3.12 -0.48 -2.20
CA LEU A 37 2.85 0.18 -0.93
C LEU A 37 3.03 -0.84 0.20
N ILE A 38 3.96 -0.57 1.11
CA ILE A 38 4.24 -1.45 2.25
C ILE A 38 3.64 -0.79 3.47
N HIS A 39 2.51 -1.31 3.92
CA HIS A 39 1.96 -0.90 5.19
C HIS A 39 2.80 -1.48 6.33
N VAL A 40 3.42 -0.59 7.11
CA VAL A 40 4.21 -0.94 8.29
C VAL A 40 3.37 -0.64 9.52
N GLU A 41 2.95 -1.70 10.20
CA GLU A 41 2.21 -1.56 11.44
C GLU A 41 3.17 -1.61 12.65
N PRO A 42 3.03 -0.73 13.65
CA PRO A 42 3.89 -0.78 14.83
C PRO A 42 3.72 -2.10 15.60
N PRO A 43 4.78 -2.60 16.25
CA PRO A 43 4.78 -3.89 16.96
C PRO A 43 3.69 -3.96 18.04
N LYS A 44 3.30 -2.82 18.62
CA LYS A 44 2.27 -2.72 19.67
C LYS A 44 0.82 -2.66 19.19
N ALA A 45 0.54 -2.70 17.89
CA ALA A 45 -0.85 -2.74 17.44
C ALA A 45 -1.48 -4.09 17.82
N THR A 46 -2.43 -4.08 18.73
CA THR A 46 -3.10 -5.26 19.29
C THR A 46 -4.14 -5.80 18.31
N ASN A 47 -3.72 -6.24 17.14
CA ASN A 47 -4.60 -6.84 16.15
C ASN A 47 -4.49 -8.36 16.24
N THR A 48 -5.60 -9.02 16.61
CA THR A 48 -5.74 -10.49 16.75
C THR A 48 -5.38 -11.27 15.48
N ARG A 49 -5.23 -10.58 14.35
CA ARG A 49 -4.90 -11.15 13.04
C ARG A 49 -3.42 -11.06 12.67
N LYS A 50 -2.58 -10.41 13.51
CA LYS A 50 -1.11 -10.50 13.43
C LYS A 50 -0.64 -11.96 13.44
N GLN A 51 -1.22 -12.76 14.34
CA GLN A 51 -0.92 -14.19 14.47
C GLN A 51 -1.20 -15.03 13.21
N LEU A 52 -2.09 -14.59 12.31
CA LEU A 52 -2.42 -15.37 11.10
C LEU A 52 -1.37 -15.26 10.00
N PHE A 53 -0.56 -14.20 10.01
CA PHE A 53 0.41 -13.90 8.94
C PHE A 53 1.83 -13.68 9.47
N GLU A 54 2.07 -13.93 10.76
CA GLU A 54 3.40 -13.86 11.41
C GLU A 54 4.43 -14.76 10.71
N ASP A 55 4.04 -15.98 10.32
CA ASP A 55 4.96 -16.97 9.76
C ASP A 55 5.10 -16.91 8.22
N THR A 56 4.07 -16.46 7.51
CA THR A 56 3.99 -16.51 6.03
C THR A 56 4.12 -15.16 5.35
N GLY A 57 3.94 -14.06 6.08
CA GLY A 57 3.81 -12.71 5.52
C GLY A 57 2.47 -12.49 4.81
N SER A 58 2.13 -11.23 4.56
CA SER A 58 0.92 -10.88 3.80
C SER A 58 1.13 -11.12 2.30
N PRO A 59 0.14 -11.68 1.58
CA PRO A 59 0.16 -11.71 0.13
C PRO A 59 0.13 -10.29 -0.44
N LEU A 60 0.61 -10.14 -1.67
CA LEU A 60 0.54 -8.91 -2.46
C LEU A 60 -0.90 -8.73 -2.95
N ILE A 61 -1.60 -7.72 -2.43
CA ILE A 61 -3.00 -7.46 -2.77
C ILE A 61 -3.05 -6.35 -3.84
N PRO A 62 -3.64 -6.60 -5.02
CA PRO A 62 -3.91 -5.56 -6.01
C PRO A 62 -4.85 -4.48 -5.47
N LEU A 63 -4.69 -3.23 -5.94
CA LEU A 63 -5.57 -2.13 -5.51
C LEU A 63 -7.06 -2.42 -5.76
N GLU A 64 -7.39 -3.10 -6.85
CA GLU A 64 -8.76 -3.51 -7.19
C GLU A 64 -9.39 -4.39 -6.10
N GLU A 65 -8.61 -5.34 -5.57
CA GLU A 65 -9.02 -6.22 -4.48
C GLU A 65 -9.02 -5.47 -3.14
N PHE A 66 -8.11 -4.51 -2.95
CA PHE A 66 -8.05 -3.71 -1.73
C PHE A 66 -9.26 -2.76 -1.55
N VAL A 67 -9.80 -2.22 -2.64
CA VAL A 67 -11.02 -1.38 -2.62
C VAL A 67 -12.23 -2.19 -2.12
N GLU A 68 -12.20 -3.52 -2.22
CA GLU A 68 -13.23 -4.34 -1.61
C GLU A 68 -13.18 -4.21 -0.08
N THR A 69 -14.28 -3.71 0.48
CA THR A 69 -14.45 -3.47 1.93
C THR A 69 -14.23 -4.72 2.78
N ASN A 70 -14.37 -5.92 2.20
CA ASN A 70 -14.11 -7.17 2.88
C ASN A 70 -12.62 -7.47 3.04
N VAL A 71 -11.80 -7.11 2.05
CA VAL A 71 -10.36 -7.39 1.99
C VAL A 71 -9.61 -6.47 2.96
N SER A 72 -9.83 -5.17 2.89
CA SER A 72 -9.24 -4.20 3.82
C SER A 72 -9.50 -4.56 5.29
N LYS A 73 -10.74 -4.95 5.61
CA LYS A 73 -11.10 -5.47 6.94
C LYS A 73 -10.45 -6.80 7.26
N GLN A 74 -10.32 -7.71 6.28
CA GLN A 74 -9.68 -9.02 6.46
C GLN A 74 -8.21 -8.89 6.87
N TYR A 75 -7.48 -7.99 6.21
CA TYR A 75 -6.05 -7.74 6.42
C TYR A 75 -5.73 -6.74 7.54
N GLY A 76 -6.74 -6.24 8.27
CA GLY A 76 -6.54 -5.31 9.38
C GLY A 76 -6.05 -3.93 8.95
N LEU A 77 -6.23 -3.59 7.67
CA LEU A 77 -5.77 -2.34 7.10
C LEU A 77 -6.83 -1.27 7.35
N THR A 78 -6.37 -0.11 7.84
CA THR A 78 -7.24 1.04 7.97
C THR A 78 -7.45 1.61 6.57
N SER A 79 -8.65 1.45 6.02
CA SER A 79 -9.02 2.06 4.73
C SER A 79 -9.06 3.57 4.87
N ASP A 80 -7.92 4.21 4.70
CA ASP A 80 -7.82 5.65 4.71
C ASP A 80 -8.28 6.20 3.35
N PRO A 81 -9.41 6.93 3.29
CA PRO A 81 -9.99 7.37 2.03
C PRO A 81 -9.06 8.31 1.26
N GLU A 82 -8.21 9.07 1.97
CA GLU A 82 -7.25 9.99 1.38
C GLU A 82 -6.15 9.24 0.63
N VAL A 83 -5.67 8.14 1.22
CA VAL A 83 -4.67 7.27 0.61
C VAL A 83 -5.27 6.60 -0.61
N LEU A 84 -6.45 5.99 -0.47
CA LEU A 84 -7.16 5.33 -1.57
C LEU A 84 -7.38 6.26 -2.77
N ASP A 85 -7.78 7.51 -2.54
CA ASP A 85 -8.00 8.49 -3.60
C ASP A 85 -6.71 8.83 -4.37
N ILE A 86 -5.59 9.00 -3.67
CA ILE A 86 -4.27 9.20 -4.30
C ILE A 86 -3.92 7.99 -5.16
N LEU A 87 -4.10 6.78 -4.63
CA LEU A 87 -3.73 5.55 -5.30
C LEU A 87 -4.60 5.28 -6.55
N ASP A 88 -5.91 5.49 -6.47
CA ASP A 88 -6.84 5.35 -7.59
C ASP A 88 -6.54 6.39 -8.68
N THR A 89 -6.30 7.65 -8.28
CA THR A 89 -5.93 8.73 -9.21
C THR A 89 -4.69 8.35 -10.01
N VAL A 90 -3.65 7.83 -9.35
CA VAL A 90 -2.38 7.43 -9.99
C VAL A 90 -2.52 6.21 -10.86
N SER A 91 -3.27 5.21 -10.40
CA SER A 91 -3.56 4.02 -11.19
C SER A 91 -4.21 4.40 -12.52
N ARG A 92 -5.20 5.31 -12.49
CA ARG A 92 -5.88 5.80 -13.70
C ARG A 92 -5.02 6.68 -14.60
N THR A 93 -4.22 7.56 -14.01
CA THR A 93 -3.41 8.53 -14.79
C THR A 93 -2.11 7.96 -15.34
N LYS A 94 -1.49 7.02 -14.63
CA LYS A 94 -0.14 6.49 -14.96
C LYS A 94 -0.13 5.00 -15.28
N GLY A 95 -1.28 4.31 -15.22
CA GLY A 95 -1.39 2.88 -15.51
C GLY A 95 -0.62 1.99 -14.54
N VAL A 96 -0.51 2.43 -13.28
CA VAL A 96 0.39 1.84 -12.30
C VAL A 96 -0.27 0.63 -11.65
N CYS A 97 0.41 -0.52 -11.70
CA CYS A 97 0.02 -1.69 -10.92
C CYS A 97 0.47 -1.48 -9.47
N MET A 98 -0.48 -1.57 -8.54
CA MET A 98 -0.24 -1.29 -7.14
C MET A 98 -0.49 -2.49 -6.27
N LEU A 99 0.49 -2.79 -5.41
CA LEU A 99 0.45 -3.93 -4.52
C LEU A 99 0.62 -3.46 -3.09
N LEU A 100 -0.25 -3.94 -2.20
CA LEU A 100 -0.16 -3.64 -0.79
C LEU A 100 0.44 -4.84 -0.03
N ILE A 101 1.47 -4.57 0.78
CA ILE A 101 2.07 -5.53 1.71
C ILE A 101 1.75 -5.08 3.13
N SER A 102 1.04 -5.91 3.91
CA SER A 102 1.00 -5.72 5.35
C SER A 102 2.22 -6.43 5.95
N SER A 103 3.23 -5.66 6.35
CA SER A 103 4.40 -6.21 7.02
C SER A 103 4.25 -5.99 8.52
N PHE A 104 3.99 -7.06 9.24
CA PHE A 104 4.14 -7.10 10.69
C PHE A 104 5.64 -7.22 10.98
N LEU A 105 6.32 -6.08 11.19
CA LEU A 105 7.69 -6.16 11.70
C LEU A 105 7.62 -6.70 13.14
N LEU A 106 8.15 -7.92 13.32
CA LEU A 106 8.46 -8.55 14.60
C LEU A 106 9.38 -7.66 15.47
#